data_AF-A0A1G7HVA2-F1
#
_entry.id   AF-A0A1G7HVA2-F1
#
_cell.length_a   1.000
_cell.length_b   1.000
_cell.length_c   1.000
_cell.angle_alpha   90.00
_cell.angle_beta   90.00
_cell.angle_gamma   90.00
#
_symmetry.space_group_name_H-M   'P 1'
#
loop_
_entity.id
_entity.type
_entity.pdbx_description
1 polymer ?
#
loop_
_entity_poly.entity_id
_entity_poly.type
_entity_poly.pdbx_seq_one_letter_code
_entity_poly.pdbx_strand_id
1 'polypeptide(L)'
;MKRREIIKQLGVFPIAGSFLATESMFGGPFKESSPIGPGTPLGDQSIFNAIGVETIINCRGTFTILGGSTERPEVLEAIEAASGYFVQYDELAFGIGKRLAELTKAPWGIVSSGCAAGLKLVTAACVAGGNPEKLVRIPNLSGLEKTEVIAPRYSRNVYDHAIRNIGVTMIDVDSPEELEQAINPRTAMIYVNSDTDSATGQPLSLEVIVKIAKARNVPVLVDAAAEDLTIPCVHLERGATVVAYSGGKAICGPQCAGVLLGDKDLLMAAWQASSPHHGPGRDNKVGKEEMLGMLAAVEAWTTRDHQAEWNTWLSWLDEIAAKVKKVDGITTEVTKPEGLSNRAPVLHIKWDPDTLHITGEEVAEETARKKPRIAIGARTAENGTSINITPSQMRPGNAKVVADRLFGILSQKRSPSSDEMAPAKGNVSGRWDVEMDFFTSKSEHKFFLEQDGNWVKGSHQSDFSTQEIAGMAEGDEVKLRSRYRAPGDGITYWFSGKLSGDTLAGSVFLGEYLTAKFTAKRSAYRQGNERIVVPGGPPLAT
;
A
#
# COMPACT_ATOMS: atom_id res chain seq x y z
N MET A 1 5.91 33.92 -56.51
CA MET A 1 5.18 32.65 -56.31
C MET A 1 4.42 32.76 -54.99
N LYS A 2 3.08 32.85 -55.04
CA LYS A 2 2.10 31.83 -54.54
C LYS A 2 2.19 31.62 -53.01
N ARG A 3 1.14 31.67 -52.18
CA ARG A 3 -0.31 31.88 -52.35
C ARG A 3 -0.92 32.05 -50.93
N ARG A 4 -1.64 33.16 -50.73
CA ARG A 4 -2.96 33.30 -50.05
C ARG A 4 -3.12 33.04 -48.54
N GLU A 5 -3.30 34.14 -47.82
CA GLU A 5 -4.48 34.34 -46.94
C GLU A 5 -5.79 34.15 -47.74
N ILE A 6 -6.76 33.40 -47.20
CA ILE A 6 -8.20 33.46 -47.55
C ILE A 6 -9.04 32.97 -46.35
N ILE A 7 -9.80 33.92 -45.79
CA ILE A 7 -11.19 33.84 -45.31
C ILE A 7 -11.53 33.36 -43.89
N LYS A 8 -12.07 34.34 -43.15
CA LYS A 8 -12.98 34.29 -42.00
C LYS A 8 -14.38 33.72 -42.35
N GLN A 9 -15.02 33.15 -41.32
CA GLN A 9 -16.47 33.02 -41.08
C GLN A 9 -17.27 31.89 -41.77
N LEU A 10 -17.87 31.05 -40.90
CA LEU A 10 -19.23 30.47 -40.86
C LEU A 10 -19.14 29.25 -39.90
N GLY A 11 -19.91 29.04 -38.84
CA GLY A 11 -21.04 29.71 -38.21
C GLY A 11 -21.27 29.06 -36.82
N VAL A 12 -21.99 29.77 -35.95
CA VAL A 12 -22.33 29.41 -34.57
C VAL A 12 -23.46 28.37 -34.54
N PHE A 13 -23.37 27.34 -33.68
CA PHE A 13 -24.35 26.91 -32.65
C PHE A 13 -23.94 25.56 -31.97
N PRO A 14 -24.48 25.20 -30.79
CA PRO A 14 -23.70 24.62 -29.70
C PRO A 14 -24.11 23.17 -29.41
N ILE A 15 -23.14 22.28 -29.19
CA ILE A 15 -23.41 21.03 -28.49
C ILE A 15 -22.85 21.20 -27.08
N ALA A 16 -23.73 21.68 -26.20
CA ALA A 16 -23.54 21.63 -24.77
C ALA A 16 -23.61 20.17 -24.31
N GLY A 17 -22.68 19.75 -23.44
CA GLY A 17 -22.84 18.50 -22.68
C GLY A 17 -21.54 17.74 -22.42
N SER A 18 -20.91 18.08 -21.29
CA SER A 18 -20.11 17.17 -20.45
C SER A 18 -18.83 16.55 -21.02
N PHE A 19 -17.77 17.36 -21.05
CA PHE A 19 -16.39 16.88 -20.85
C PHE A 19 -15.74 17.72 -19.72
N LEU A 20 -16.06 17.38 -18.47
CA LEU A 20 -15.37 17.91 -17.29
C LEU A 20 -15.08 16.74 -16.33
N ALA A 21 -14.06 15.94 -16.64
CA ALA A 21 -13.45 15.02 -15.67
C ALA A 21 -12.05 14.49 -16.07
N THR A 22 -11.34 15.10 -17.03
CA THR A 22 -10.05 14.54 -17.50
C THR A 22 -8.87 15.50 -17.54
N GLU A 23 -9.06 16.80 -17.32
CA GLU A 23 -7.95 17.79 -17.33
C GLU A 23 -7.35 18.12 -15.96
N SER A 24 -7.90 17.64 -14.83
CA SER A 24 -7.33 17.95 -13.51
C SER A 24 -6.09 17.11 -13.13
N MET A 25 -5.45 16.41 -14.08
CA MET A 25 -4.30 15.54 -13.82
C MET A 25 -2.95 16.08 -14.30
N PHE A 26 -2.91 17.20 -15.02
CA PHE A 26 -1.65 17.76 -15.51
C PHE A 26 -1.53 19.24 -15.13
N GLY A 27 -0.56 19.53 -14.27
CA GLY A 27 -0.31 20.84 -13.68
C GLY A 27 -0.03 21.94 -14.70
N GLY A 28 -0.44 23.17 -14.37
CA GLY A 28 -0.20 24.37 -15.17
C GLY A 28 1.26 24.85 -15.13
N PRO A 29 1.60 25.94 -15.86
CA PRO A 29 2.97 26.41 -16.04
C PRO A 29 3.60 26.94 -14.75
N PHE A 30 4.88 26.61 -14.56
CA PHE A 30 5.70 26.92 -13.38
C PHE A 30 5.86 28.43 -13.15
N LYS A 31 5.73 28.86 -11.88
CA LYS A 31 6.20 30.15 -11.38
C LYS A 31 7.42 29.94 -10.48
N GLU A 32 8.39 30.84 -10.57
CA GLU A 32 9.58 30.86 -9.70
C GLU A 32 9.20 31.05 -8.23
N SER A 33 9.81 30.25 -7.34
CA SER A 33 9.64 30.33 -5.89
C SER A 33 11.00 30.53 -5.19
N SER A 34 11.04 31.44 -4.21
CA SER A 34 12.21 31.69 -3.35
C SER A 34 12.45 30.59 -2.30
N PRO A 35 13.66 30.47 -1.71
CA PRO A 35 13.97 29.41 -0.74
C PRO A 35 13.19 29.58 0.58
N ILE A 36 12.72 28.47 1.15
CA ILE A 36 11.90 28.41 2.37
C ILE A 36 12.75 27.84 3.53
N GLY A 37 12.77 28.53 4.68
CA GLY A 37 13.39 28.04 5.91
C GLY A 37 12.47 27.11 6.74
N PRO A 38 13.02 26.31 7.66
CA PRO A 38 12.26 25.33 8.45
C PRO A 38 11.25 26.02 9.39
N GLY A 39 10.00 25.51 9.40
CA GLY A 39 8.97 25.88 10.39
C GLY A 39 7.86 26.84 9.92
N THR A 40 7.90 27.34 8.69
CA THR A 40 6.82 28.20 8.16
C THR A 40 5.63 27.34 7.70
N PRO A 41 4.38 27.64 8.09
CA PRO A 41 3.21 27.01 7.49
C PRO A 41 3.26 27.24 5.99
N LEU A 42 3.38 26.15 5.24
CA LEU A 42 3.38 26.14 3.79
C LEU A 42 1.99 26.56 3.30
N GLY A 43 1.73 27.87 3.27
CA GLY A 43 0.66 28.46 2.47
C GLY A 43 0.96 28.29 0.97
N ASP A 44 0.39 29.15 0.13
CA ASP A 44 0.51 29.13 -1.35
C ASP A 44 1.94 29.26 -1.93
N GLN A 45 2.99 29.04 -1.13
CA GLN A 45 4.41 29.19 -1.46
C GLN A 45 5.21 27.89 -1.35
N SER A 46 4.61 26.72 -1.14
CA SER A 46 5.38 25.46 -1.05
C SER A 46 5.94 24.99 -2.39
N ILE A 47 7.07 24.27 -2.37
CA ILE A 47 7.63 23.62 -3.56
C ILE A 47 6.64 22.64 -4.22
N PHE A 48 5.71 22.06 -3.45
CA PHE A 48 4.63 21.23 -4.00
C PHE A 48 3.61 22.09 -4.76
N ASN A 49 3.22 23.25 -4.21
CA ASN A 49 2.27 24.14 -4.88
C ASN A 49 2.85 24.71 -6.19
N ALA A 50 4.16 24.98 -6.23
CA ALA A 50 4.85 25.44 -7.43
C ALA A 50 4.73 24.46 -8.62
N ILE A 51 4.50 23.17 -8.34
CA ILE A 51 4.27 22.11 -9.34
C ILE A 51 2.80 21.67 -9.44
N GLY A 52 1.87 22.45 -8.86
CA GLY A 52 0.43 22.17 -8.89
C GLY A 52 -0.01 21.03 -7.95
N VAL A 53 0.79 20.68 -6.95
CA VAL A 53 0.47 19.65 -5.96
C VAL A 53 0.13 20.27 -4.62
N GLU A 54 -1.06 20.00 -4.11
CA GLU A 54 -1.43 20.36 -2.75
C GLU A 54 -0.94 19.36 -1.71
N THR A 55 -0.40 19.90 -0.62
CA THR A 55 -0.08 19.13 0.58
C THR A 55 -1.35 18.65 1.30
N ILE A 56 -1.19 17.59 2.10
CA ILE A 56 -2.27 16.90 2.79
C ILE A 56 -1.91 16.80 4.28
N ILE A 57 -2.88 17.06 5.17
CA ILE A 57 -2.74 16.71 6.59
C ILE A 57 -2.95 15.21 6.72
N ASN A 58 -1.90 14.50 7.15
CA ASN A 58 -1.93 13.04 7.28
C ASN A 58 -2.46 12.61 8.65
N CYS A 59 -3.70 12.11 8.66
CA CYS A 59 -4.34 11.49 9.82
C CYS A 59 -4.57 9.98 9.62
N ARG A 60 -3.83 9.36 8.69
CA ARG A 60 -3.99 7.95 8.29
C ARG A 60 -2.83 7.06 8.74
N GLY A 61 -1.71 7.66 9.13
CA GLY A 61 -0.47 6.95 9.50
C GLY A 61 0.53 6.90 8.34
N THR A 62 1.42 5.92 8.33
CA THR A 62 2.63 5.90 7.48
C THR A 62 2.40 5.25 6.11
N PHE A 63 1.29 5.61 5.45
CA PHE A 63 0.96 5.13 4.11
C PHE A 63 1.90 5.72 3.06
N THR A 64 2.48 4.86 2.21
CA THR A 64 3.43 5.27 1.16
C THR A 64 2.84 6.26 0.18
N ILE A 65 1.56 6.10 -0.19
CA ILE A 65 0.85 7.04 -1.08
C ILE A 65 0.73 8.47 -0.52
N LEU A 66 1.01 8.65 0.78
CA LEU A 66 1.03 9.94 1.47
C LEU A 66 2.46 10.40 1.85
N GLY A 67 3.49 9.66 1.42
CA GLY A 67 4.90 9.95 1.75
C GLY A 67 5.41 9.32 3.05
N GLY A 68 4.62 8.44 3.69
CA GLY A 68 5.00 7.75 4.92
C GLY A 68 5.16 8.68 6.12
N SER A 69 6.33 8.69 6.76
CA SER A 69 6.61 9.53 7.92
C SER A 69 7.33 10.83 7.59
N THR A 70 7.15 11.85 8.42
CA THR A 70 8.00 13.05 8.34
C THR A 70 9.34 12.81 9.02
N GLU A 71 10.43 13.08 8.31
CA GLU A 71 11.79 12.96 8.82
C GLU A 71 12.02 13.86 10.05
N ARG A 72 12.80 13.35 11.00
CA ARG A 72 13.17 14.09 12.22
C ARG A 72 14.22 15.18 11.92
N PRO A 73 14.31 16.24 12.74
CA PRO A 73 15.34 17.28 12.57
C PRO A 73 16.76 16.72 12.44
N GLU A 74 17.10 15.73 13.27
CA GLU A 74 18.42 15.07 13.26
C GLU A 74 18.73 14.38 11.92
N VAL A 75 17.69 13.87 11.26
CA VAL A 75 17.80 13.23 9.93
C VAL A 75 18.10 14.27 8.86
N LEU A 76 17.39 15.41 8.89
CA LEU A 76 17.59 16.51 7.96
C LEU A 76 18.99 17.12 8.11
N GLU A 77 19.45 17.31 9.34
CA GLU A 77 20.80 17.80 9.65
C GLU A 77 21.87 16.84 9.12
N ALA A 78 21.69 15.53 9.30
CA ALA A 78 22.61 14.52 8.80
C ALA A 78 22.65 14.47 7.26
N ILE A 79 21.49 14.59 6.60
CA ILE A 79 21.39 14.66 5.14
C ILE A 79 22.12 15.90 4.61
N GLU A 80 21.87 17.07 5.19
CA GLU A 80 22.53 18.32 4.80
C GLU A 80 24.05 18.20 4.96
N ALA A 81 24.52 17.72 6.11
CA ALA A 81 25.94 17.54 6.40
C ALA A 81 26.62 16.54 5.46
N ALA A 82 25.92 15.50 5.01
CA ALA A 82 26.45 14.48 4.11
C ALA A 82 26.54 14.93 2.65
N SER A 83 25.66 15.84 2.22
CA SER A 83 25.42 16.16 0.81
C SER A 83 26.66 16.67 0.05
N GLY A 84 27.56 17.37 0.74
CA GLY A 84 28.72 18.06 0.15
C GLY A 84 30.03 17.26 0.03
N TYR A 85 30.05 15.99 0.46
CA TYR A 85 31.29 15.20 0.54
C TYR A 85 31.28 13.97 -0.38
N PHE A 86 32.44 13.42 -0.71
CA PHE A 86 32.55 12.11 -1.37
C PHE A 86 33.17 11.10 -0.41
N VAL A 87 32.68 9.86 -0.43
CA VAL A 87 33.16 8.76 0.44
C VAL A 87 33.18 7.44 -0.32
N GLN A 88 34.02 6.50 0.11
CA GLN A 88 33.97 5.12 -0.35
C GLN A 88 32.84 4.38 0.41
N TYR A 89 31.95 3.71 -0.32
CA TYR A 89 30.69 3.21 0.23
C TYR A 89 30.84 1.99 1.15
N ASP A 90 31.87 1.16 0.97
CA ASP A 90 32.15 0.05 1.87
C ASP A 90 32.70 0.55 3.22
N GLU A 91 33.57 1.56 3.20
CA GLU A 91 34.03 2.26 4.41
C GLU A 91 32.85 2.89 5.15
N LEU A 92 31.96 3.57 4.42
CA LEU A 92 30.73 4.14 4.98
C LEU A 92 29.82 3.05 5.57
N ALA A 93 29.52 1.99 4.83
CA ALA A 93 28.67 0.90 5.28
C ALA A 93 29.26 0.19 6.51
N PHE A 94 30.58 0.02 6.57
CA PHE A 94 31.25 -0.56 7.75
C PHE A 94 31.16 0.35 8.98
N GLY A 95 31.37 1.65 8.79
CA GLY A 95 31.22 2.65 9.86
C GLY A 95 29.79 2.70 10.41
N ILE A 96 28.80 2.73 9.51
CA ILE A 96 27.37 2.67 9.86
C ILE A 96 27.06 1.36 10.59
N GLY A 97 27.51 0.22 10.08
CA GLY A 97 27.20 -1.08 10.67
C GLY A 97 27.75 -1.25 12.08
N LYS A 98 28.96 -0.75 12.33
CA LYS A 98 29.53 -0.68 13.69
C LYS A 98 28.65 0.18 14.61
N ARG A 99 28.25 1.37 14.15
CA ARG A 99 27.46 2.29 14.95
C ARG A 99 26.05 1.77 15.23
N LEU A 100 25.40 1.16 14.25
CA LEU A 100 24.11 0.49 14.43
C LEU A 100 24.20 -0.64 15.46
N ALA A 101 25.26 -1.45 15.43
CA ALA A 101 25.48 -2.49 16.44
C ALA A 101 25.62 -1.90 17.86
N GLU A 102 26.38 -0.81 18.02
CA GLU A 102 26.53 -0.12 19.31
C GLU A 102 25.20 0.39 19.87
N LEU A 103 24.36 1.00 19.01
CA LEU A 103 23.09 1.61 19.38
C LEU A 103 22.02 0.56 19.69
N THR A 104 21.84 -0.40 18.79
CA THR A 104 20.72 -1.36 18.81
C THR A 104 21.01 -2.61 19.63
N LYS A 105 22.28 -2.82 20.00
CA LYS A 105 22.79 -4.05 20.63
C LYS A 105 22.66 -5.30 19.74
N ALA A 106 22.35 -5.12 18.45
CA ALA A 106 22.40 -6.20 17.47
C ALA A 106 23.86 -6.56 17.11
N PRO A 107 24.14 -7.78 16.61
CA PRO A 107 25.50 -8.16 16.22
C PRO A 107 26.07 -7.30 15.09
N TRP A 108 25.23 -6.87 14.15
CA TRP A 108 25.58 -5.96 13.06
C TRP A 108 24.34 -5.27 12.50
N GLY A 109 24.54 -4.25 11.66
CA GLY A 109 23.46 -3.63 10.90
C GLY A 109 23.91 -3.10 9.55
N ILE A 110 22.98 -2.96 8.60
CA ILE A 110 23.19 -2.25 7.33
C ILE A 110 21.97 -1.40 6.99
N VAL A 111 22.17 -0.39 6.13
CA VAL A 111 21.09 0.41 5.57
C VAL A 111 20.81 -0.03 4.14
N SER A 112 19.53 -0.08 3.78
CA SER A 112 19.02 -0.49 2.46
C SER A 112 18.06 0.57 1.89
N SER A 113 17.78 0.49 0.59
CA SER A 113 16.78 1.34 -0.09
C SER A 113 15.34 0.90 0.24
N GLY A 114 14.96 1.03 1.50
CA GLY A 114 13.65 0.63 2.01
C GLY A 114 13.65 -0.81 2.55
N CYS A 115 12.70 -1.13 3.42
CA CYS A 115 12.59 -2.46 4.03
C CYS A 115 12.46 -3.58 2.97
N ALA A 116 11.65 -3.36 1.93
CA ALA A 116 11.47 -4.30 0.84
C ALA A 116 12.78 -4.60 0.07
N ALA A 117 13.61 -3.60 -0.18
CA ALA A 117 14.94 -3.84 -0.75
C ALA A 117 15.78 -4.68 0.21
N GLY A 118 15.71 -4.40 1.52
CA GLY A 118 16.31 -5.24 2.55
C GLY A 118 15.89 -6.72 2.47
N LEU A 119 14.61 -7.02 2.26
CA LEU A 119 14.12 -8.39 2.07
C LEU A 119 14.77 -9.07 0.85
N LYS A 120 14.85 -8.34 -0.26
CA LYS A 120 15.51 -8.79 -1.50
C LYS A 120 17.01 -9.04 -1.30
N LEU A 121 17.72 -8.15 -0.60
CA LEU A 121 19.15 -8.26 -0.33
C LEU A 121 19.48 -9.46 0.57
N VAL A 122 18.71 -9.69 1.63
CA VAL A 122 18.89 -10.87 2.50
C VAL A 122 18.58 -12.16 1.73
N THR A 123 17.53 -12.16 0.91
CA THR A 123 17.21 -13.32 0.06
C THR A 123 18.35 -13.62 -0.91
N ALA A 124 18.90 -12.60 -1.59
CA ALA A 124 20.06 -12.75 -2.48
C ALA A 124 21.29 -13.29 -1.73
N ALA A 125 21.53 -12.80 -0.51
CA ALA A 125 22.62 -13.26 0.35
C ALA A 125 22.47 -14.75 0.72
N CYS A 126 21.27 -15.19 1.10
CA CYS A 126 20.97 -16.59 1.40
C CYS A 126 21.11 -17.52 0.18
N VAL A 127 20.76 -17.03 -1.01
CA VAL A 127 20.87 -17.79 -2.27
C VAL A 127 22.32 -17.89 -2.76
N ALA A 128 23.05 -16.76 -2.75
CA ALA A 128 24.40 -16.68 -3.29
C ALA A 128 25.49 -17.09 -2.28
N GLY A 129 25.21 -16.99 -0.98
CA GLY A 129 26.18 -17.27 0.09
C GLY A 129 27.42 -16.37 0.06
N GLY A 130 27.28 -15.13 -0.43
CA GLY A 130 28.41 -14.21 -0.63
C GLY A 130 29.34 -14.54 -1.81
N ASN A 131 28.94 -15.49 -2.68
CA ASN A 131 29.68 -15.82 -3.90
C ASN A 131 29.24 -14.90 -5.06
N PRO A 132 30.12 -14.03 -5.60
CA PRO A 132 29.78 -13.09 -6.67
C PRO A 132 29.33 -13.77 -7.97
N GLU A 133 29.86 -14.95 -8.32
CA GLU A 133 29.45 -15.68 -9.52
C GLU A 133 28.01 -16.19 -9.41
N LYS A 134 27.58 -16.60 -8.22
CA LYS A 134 26.19 -16.96 -7.95
C LYS A 134 25.30 -15.72 -7.97
N LEU A 135 25.77 -14.63 -7.35
CA LEU A 135 25.04 -13.37 -7.24
C LEU A 135 24.67 -12.79 -8.61
N VAL A 136 25.60 -12.73 -9.56
CA VAL A 136 25.33 -12.15 -10.89
C VAL A 136 24.43 -13.01 -11.79
N ARG A 137 24.15 -14.26 -11.40
CA ARG A 137 23.22 -15.15 -12.12
C ARG A 137 21.76 -14.95 -11.70
N ILE A 138 21.52 -14.37 -10.53
CA ILE A 138 20.17 -14.02 -10.07
C ILE A 138 19.54 -13.06 -11.11
N PRO A 139 18.29 -13.30 -11.56
CA PRO A 139 17.28 -14.19 -10.97
C PRO A 139 17.22 -15.61 -11.55
N ASN A 140 18.10 -16.00 -12.46
CA ASN A 140 18.12 -17.37 -12.96
C ASN A 140 18.90 -18.28 -12.00
N LEU A 141 18.15 -18.99 -11.15
CA LEU A 141 18.71 -19.87 -10.12
C LEU A 141 19.08 -21.28 -10.60
N SER A 142 18.99 -21.55 -11.92
CA SER A 142 19.27 -22.88 -12.46
C SER A 142 20.68 -23.35 -12.13
N GLY A 143 20.79 -24.49 -11.44
CA GLY A 143 22.08 -25.06 -11.01
C GLY A 143 22.66 -24.44 -9.73
N LEU A 144 21.92 -23.57 -9.04
CA LEU A 144 22.22 -23.18 -7.66
C LEU A 144 21.55 -24.15 -6.68
N GLU A 145 22.14 -24.29 -5.50
CA GLU A 145 21.70 -25.23 -4.48
C GLU A 145 20.56 -24.66 -3.64
N LYS A 146 20.45 -23.33 -3.51
CA LYS A 146 19.47 -22.62 -2.70
C LYS A 146 18.47 -21.89 -3.60
N THR A 147 17.22 -22.36 -3.65
CA THR A 147 16.22 -21.88 -4.61
C THR A 147 14.82 -21.72 -4.03
N GLU A 148 14.61 -22.07 -2.76
CA GLU A 148 13.29 -22.05 -2.12
C GLU A 148 13.31 -21.15 -0.87
N VAL A 149 12.24 -20.36 -0.69
CA VAL A 149 11.98 -19.63 0.55
C VAL A 149 10.68 -20.14 1.14
N ILE A 150 10.73 -20.56 2.40
CA ILE A 150 9.54 -21.02 3.12
C ILE A 150 8.91 -19.82 3.84
N ALA A 151 7.58 -19.72 3.84
CA ALA A 151 6.85 -18.71 4.58
C ALA A 151 5.60 -19.31 5.24
N PRO A 152 5.31 -19.02 6.52
CA PRO A 152 3.97 -19.21 7.07
C PRO A 152 2.95 -18.49 6.19
N ARG A 153 1.77 -19.07 5.98
CA ARG A 153 0.80 -18.46 5.06
C ARG A 153 0.35 -17.06 5.46
N TYR A 154 0.28 -16.77 6.77
CA TYR A 154 -0.02 -15.44 7.30
C TYR A 154 1.03 -14.39 6.88
N SER A 155 2.26 -14.82 6.59
CA SER A 155 3.35 -13.91 6.20
C SER A 155 3.26 -13.46 4.75
N ARG A 156 2.45 -14.12 3.91
CA ARG A 156 2.31 -13.78 2.48
C ARG A 156 1.59 -12.45 2.32
N ASN A 157 2.28 -11.46 1.75
CA ASN A 157 1.77 -10.12 1.50
C ASN A 157 2.45 -9.49 0.27
N VAL A 158 1.99 -8.31 -0.17
CA VAL A 158 2.48 -7.68 -1.41
C VAL A 158 3.99 -7.37 -1.40
N TYR A 159 4.62 -7.27 -0.23
CA TYR A 159 6.05 -6.98 -0.09
C TYR A 159 6.92 -8.23 -0.30
N ASP A 160 6.35 -9.44 -0.21
CA ASP A 160 7.06 -10.68 -0.58
C ASP A 160 7.47 -10.72 -2.07
N HIS A 161 6.95 -9.80 -2.89
CA HIS A 161 7.37 -9.60 -4.26
C HIS A 161 8.88 -9.30 -4.33
N ALA A 162 9.43 -8.60 -3.35
CA ALA A 162 10.86 -8.32 -3.27
C ALA A 162 11.70 -9.60 -3.12
N ILE A 163 11.18 -10.60 -2.40
CA ILE A 163 11.80 -11.93 -2.24
C ILE A 163 11.68 -12.69 -3.58
N ARG A 164 10.50 -12.72 -4.19
CA ARG A 164 10.24 -13.39 -5.48
C ARG A 164 11.07 -12.82 -6.63
N ASN A 165 11.46 -11.55 -6.58
CA ASN A 165 12.36 -10.93 -7.57
C ASN A 165 13.76 -11.57 -7.62
N ILE A 166 14.15 -12.37 -6.63
CA ILE A 166 15.38 -13.17 -6.65
C ILE A 166 15.23 -14.44 -7.50
N GLY A 167 14.01 -14.81 -7.91
CA GLY A 167 13.73 -16.03 -8.70
C GLY A 167 13.55 -17.28 -7.83
N VAL A 168 13.39 -17.11 -6.51
CA VAL A 168 13.11 -18.21 -5.59
C VAL A 168 11.66 -18.70 -5.75
N THR A 169 11.45 -19.98 -5.45
CA THR A 169 10.10 -20.54 -5.27
C THR A 169 9.63 -20.31 -3.84
N MET A 170 8.45 -19.75 -3.67
CA MET A 170 7.82 -19.60 -2.36
C MET A 170 7.12 -20.91 -1.96
N ILE A 171 7.41 -21.41 -0.76
CA ILE A 171 6.78 -22.60 -0.18
C ILE A 171 5.96 -22.17 1.04
N ASP A 172 4.65 -22.35 0.96
CA ASP A 172 3.73 -21.93 2.02
C ASP A 172 3.47 -23.06 3.01
N VAL A 173 3.44 -22.74 4.30
CA VAL A 173 3.13 -23.71 5.38
C VAL A 173 2.07 -23.14 6.34
N ASP A 174 1.21 -24.01 6.88
CA ASP A 174 0.16 -23.65 7.84
C ASP A 174 0.38 -24.22 9.24
N SER A 175 1.31 -25.18 9.39
CA SER A 175 1.62 -25.79 10.70
C SER A 175 3.11 -26.01 10.94
N PRO A 176 3.54 -26.21 12.20
CA PRO A 176 4.90 -26.61 12.54
C PRO A 176 5.35 -27.89 11.82
N GLU A 177 4.46 -28.87 11.68
CA GLU A 177 4.75 -30.13 11.00
C GLU A 177 5.00 -29.92 9.51
N GLU A 178 4.19 -29.08 8.85
CA GLU A 178 4.43 -28.70 7.45
C GLU A 178 5.75 -27.93 7.30
N LEU A 179 6.08 -27.05 8.24
CA LEU A 179 7.38 -26.35 8.25
C LEU A 179 8.55 -27.33 8.37
N GLU A 180 8.49 -28.29 9.28
CA GLU A 180 9.53 -29.33 9.43
C GLU A 180 9.71 -30.16 8.15
N GLN A 181 8.60 -30.49 7.47
CA GLN A 181 8.61 -31.27 6.23
C GLN A 181 9.10 -30.46 5.02
N ALA A 182 8.81 -29.16 4.98
CA ALA A 182 9.18 -28.28 3.88
C ALA A 182 10.69 -28.00 3.83
N ILE A 183 11.39 -28.00 4.98
CA ILE A 183 12.83 -27.73 5.03
C ILE A 183 13.62 -28.85 4.35
N ASN A 184 14.34 -28.48 3.29
CA ASN A 184 15.14 -29.39 2.49
C ASN A 184 16.44 -28.70 2.00
N PRO A 185 17.36 -29.40 1.29
CA PRO A 185 18.61 -28.81 0.85
C PRO A 185 18.46 -27.52 0.01
N ARG A 186 17.34 -27.34 -0.70
CA ARG A 186 17.03 -26.15 -1.51
C ARG A 186 16.55 -24.94 -0.72
N THR A 187 16.19 -25.12 0.55
CA THR A 187 15.72 -24.03 1.41
C THR A 187 16.85 -23.02 1.66
N ALA A 188 16.67 -21.80 1.16
CA ALA A 188 17.58 -20.67 1.33
C ALA A 188 17.37 -19.98 2.69
N MET A 189 16.11 -19.72 3.05
CA MET A 189 15.72 -19.08 4.31
C MET A 189 14.23 -19.30 4.60
N ILE A 190 13.80 -18.94 5.80
CA ILE A 190 12.39 -18.79 6.17
C ILE A 190 12.06 -17.29 6.32
N TYR A 191 10.98 -16.85 5.70
CA TYR A 191 10.47 -15.49 5.77
C TYR A 191 9.27 -15.41 6.73
N VAL A 192 9.29 -14.45 7.64
CA VAL A 192 8.22 -14.20 8.61
C VAL A 192 7.85 -12.72 8.60
N ASN A 193 6.58 -12.41 8.36
CA ASN A 193 6.03 -11.08 8.61
C ASN A 193 5.75 -10.96 10.12
N SER A 194 6.20 -9.88 10.77
CA SER A 194 5.83 -9.65 12.16
C SER A 194 4.41 -9.12 12.26
N ASP A 195 3.53 -9.93 12.84
CA ASP A 195 2.13 -9.60 13.11
C ASP A 195 1.58 -10.42 14.29
N THR A 196 0.26 -10.35 14.48
CA THR A 196 -0.46 -11.09 15.52
C THR A 196 -0.29 -12.61 15.41
N ASP A 197 -0.18 -13.17 14.20
CA ASP A 197 -0.05 -14.61 13.97
C ASP A 197 1.40 -15.10 14.19
N SER A 198 2.38 -14.19 14.11
CA SER A 198 3.78 -14.43 14.51
C SER A 198 4.06 -14.27 16.01
N ALA A 199 3.07 -13.80 16.78
CA ALA A 199 3.22 -13.47 18.20
C ALA A 199 3.49 -14.72 19.06
N THR A 200 4.18 -14.55 20.19
CA THR A 200 4.48 -15.62 21.14
C THR A 200 3.20 -16.38 21.54
N GLY A 201 3.26 -17.72 21.51
CA GLY A 201 2.14 -18.59 21.85
C GLY A 201 1.29 -19.03 20.67
N GLN A 202 1.45 -18.43 19.49
CA GLN A 202 0.80 -18.92 18.26
C GLN A 202 1.45 -20.21 17.74
N PRO A 203 0.69 -21.06 17.01
CA PRO A 203 1.21 -22.32 16.47
C PRO A 203 2.46 -22.15 15.61
N LEU A 204 2.48 -21.10 14.78
CA LEU A 204 3.64 -20.68 13.97
C LEU A 204 4.20 -19.35 14.48
N SER A 205 4.34 -19.21 15.80
CA SER A 205 5.07 -18.09 16.41
C SER A 205 6.55 -18.09 16.01
N LEU A 206 7.20 -16.92 16.08
CA LEU A 206 8.62 -16.78 15.71
C LEU A 206 9.52 -17.78 16.46
N GLU A 207 9.29 -18.00 17.76
CA GLU A 207 10.08 -18.93 18.58
C GLU A 207 9.97 -20.37 18.10
N VAL A 208 8.76 -20.80 17.69
CA VAL A 208 8.54 -22.14 17.13
C VAL A 208 9.26 -22.28 15.79
N ILE A 209 9.11 -21.29 14.91
CA ILE A 209 9.77 -21.27 13.59
C ILE A 209 11.29 -21.33 13.76
N VAL A 210 11.85 -20.46 14.60
CA VAL A 210 13.29 -20.40 14.88
C VAL A 210 13.80 -21.71 15.46
N LYS A 211 13.07 -22.34 16.39
CA LYS A 211 13.45 -23.63 16.96
C LYS A 211 13.60 -24.71 15.88
N ILE A 212 12.65 -24.79 14.95
CA ILE A 212 12.67 -25.74 13.83
C ILE A 212 13.80 -25.40 12.86
N ALA A 213 13.93 -24.13 12.47
CA ALA A 213 14.92 -23.63 11.52
C ALA A 213 16.36 -23.89 11.99
N LYS A 214 16.64 -23.60 13.28
CA LYS A 214 17.97 -23.73 13.88
C LYS A 214 18.47 -25.16 13.88
N ALA A 215 17.59 -26.15 14.06
CA ALA A 215 17.96 -27.57 13.99
C ALA A 215 18.49 -27.99 12.60
N ARG A 216 18.23 -27.18 11.56
CA ARG A 216 18.63 -27.43 10.17
C ARG A 216 19.55 -26.34 9.60
N ASN A 217 20.04 -25.41 10.43
CA ASN A 217 20.87 -24.27 10.02
C ASN A 217 20.23 -23.42 8.90
N VAL A 218 18.91 -23.20 8.96
CA VAL A 218 18.19 -22.33 8.01
C VAL A 218 18.03 -20.94 8.62
N PRO A 219 18.47 -19.86 7.94
CA PRO A 219 18.25 -18.48 8.40
C PRO A 219 16.76 -18.11 8.48
N VAL A 220 16.39 -17.30 9.47
CA VAL A 220 15.05 -16.71 9.60
C VAL A 220 15.14 -15.20 9.43
N LEU A 221 14.43 -14.66 8.43
CA LEU A 221 14.27 -13.23 8.18
C LEU A 221 12.90 -12.78 8.70
N VAL A 222 12.89 -11.81 9.62
CA VAL A 222 11.66 -11.16 10.10
C VAL A 222 11.49 -9.81 9.40
N ASP A 223 10.38 -9.62 8.71
CA ASP A 223 9.92 -8.30 8.25
C ASP A 223 9.14 -7.62 9.38
N ALA A 224 9.82 -6.68 10.05
CA ALA A 224 9.28 -5.81 11.08
C ALA A 224 9.06 -4.39 10.57
N ALA A 225 8.80 -4.22 9.25
CA ALA A 225 8.74 -2.92 8.61
C ALA A 225 7.85 -1.92 9.36
N ALA A 226 6.69 -2.36 9.85
CA ALA A 226 5.68 -1.52 10.48
C ALA A 226 5.81 -1.43 12.01
N GLU A 227 6.83 -2.03 12.61
CA GLU A 227 6.99 -2.08 14.06
C GLU A 227 7.92 -0.99 14.58
N ASP A 228 7.69 -0.61 15.84
CA ASP A 228 8.64 0.16 16.62
C ASP A 228 9.94 -0.62 16.84
N LEU A 229 11.08 0.06 16.74
CA LEU A 229 12.39 -0.52 17.02
C LEU A 229 12.56 -0.72 18.53
N THR A 230 12.84 -1.96 18.95
CA THR A 230 13.18 -2.29 20.34
C THR A 230 14.70 -2.38 20.51
N ILE A 231 15.21 -2.03 21.70
CA ILE A 231 16.64 -2.08 22.04
C ILE A 231 16.79 -2.73 23.43
N PRO A 232 17.36 -3.94 23.54
CA PRO A 232 17.75 -4.83 22.44
C PRO A 232 16.57 -5.22 21.54
N CYS A 233 16.86 -5.64 20.30
CA CYS A 233 15.83 -6.02 19.33
C CYS A 233 15.15 -7.33 19.73
N VAL A 234 13.86 -7.25 20.07
CA VAL A 234 13.06 -8.38 20.58
C VAL A 234 13.04 -9.58 19.63
N HIS A 235 13.03 -9.35 18.32
CA HIS A 235 12.99 -10.44 17.33
C HIS A 235 14.32 -11.18 17.25
N LEU A 236 15.45 -10.48 17.43
CA LEU A 236 16.76 -11.11 17.55
C LEU A 236 16.89 -11.87 18.88
N GLU A 237 16.34 -11.35 19.97
CA GLU A 237 16.27 -12.08 21.26
C GLU A 237 15.43 -13.36 21.16
N ARG A 238 14.36 -13.35 20.36
CA ARG A 238 13.55 -14.52 20.00
C ARG A 238 14.23 -15.46 19.00
N GLY A 239 15.42 -15.09 18.52
CA GLY A 239 16.33 -15.93 17.74
C GLY A 239 16.21 -15.80 16.21
N ALA A 240 15.58 -14.74 15.70
CA ALA A 240 15.67 -14.40 14.28
C ALA A 240 17.13 -14.19 13.85
N THR A 241 17.45 -14.53 12.60
CA THR A 241 18.80 -14.32 12.04
C THR A 241 18.99 -12.87 11.60
N VAL A 242 17.99 -12.31 10.92
CA VAL A 242 17.94 -10.91 10.48
C VAL A 242 16.54 -10.36 10.68
N VAL A 243 16.47 -9.09 11.05
CA VAL A 243 15.23 -8.34 11.21
C VAL A 243 15.31 -7.08 10.35
N ALA A 244 14.25 -6.79 9.61
CA ALA A 244 14.17 -5.65 8.71
C ALA A 244 13.13 -4.63 9.22
N TYR A 245 13.52 -3.35 9.27
CA TYR A 245 12.65 -2.23 9.66
C TYR A 245 12.58 -1.18 8.55
N SER A 246 11.44 -0.49 8.46
CA SER A 246 11.25 0.64 7.54
C SER A 246 11.72 1.93 8.18
N GLY A 247 12.53 2.73 7.47
CA GLY A 247 12.97 4.04 7.95
C GLY A 247 11.82 5.04 8.02
N GLY A 248 11.08 5.15 6.93
CA GLY A 248 9.90 6.01 6.75
C GLY A 248 8.63 5.66 7.53
N LYS A 249 8.76 4.96 8.67
CA LYS A 249 7.62 4.60 9.52
C LYS A 249 7.83 5.06 10.96
N ALA A 250 7.84 4.14 11.93
CA ALA A 250 7.97 4.46 13.35
C ALA A 250 9.25 5.27 13.64
N ILE A 251 10.37 4.84 13.05
CA ILE A 251 11.69 5.46 13.26
C ILE A 251 11.72 6.92 12.77
N CYS A 252 10.85 7.30 11.83
CA CYS A 252 10.80 8.64 11.23
C CYS A 252 12.13 9.04 10.56
N GLY A 253 12.81 8.06 9.95
CA GLY A 253 13.96 8.24 9.08
C GLY A 253 13.56 8.50 7.63
N PRO A 254 14.53 8.47 6.69
CA PRO A 254 14.24 8.70 5.29
C PRO A 254 13.20 7.71 4.73
N GLN A 255 12.22 8.23 3.98
CA GLN A 255 11.08 7.43 3.50
C GLN A 255 11.51 6.25 2.62
N CYS A 256 12.57 6.45 1.82
CA CYS A 256 13.12 5.46 0.91
C CYS A 256 14.21 4.58 1.51
N ALA A 257 14.44 4.64 2.84
CA ALA A 257 15.46 3.85 3.54
C ALA A 257 14.85 2.76 4.43
N GLY A 258 15.65 1.74 4.73
CA GLY A 258 15.34 0.68 5.68
C GLY A 258 16.60 0.25 6.43
N VAL A 259 16.45 -0.30 7.62
CA VAL A 259 17.57 -0.80 8.42
C VAL A 259 17.40 -2.30 8.65
N LEU A 260 18.49 -3.03 8.43
CA LEU A 260 18.58 -4.46 8.72
C LEU A 260 19.50 -4.66 9.91
N LEU A 261 19.10 -5.51 10.86
CA LEU A 261 19.85 -5.82 12.07
C LEU A 261 19.94 -7.35 12.23
N GLY A 262 21.09 -7.88 12.64
CA GLY A 262 21.23 -9.32 12.84
C GLY A 262 22.63 -9.86 12.60
N ASP A 263 22.71 -11.08 12.08
CA ASP A 263 23.96 -11.80 11.81
C ASP A 263 24.90 -11.03 10.88
N LYS A 264 26.15 -10.86 11.33
CA LYS A 264 27.13 -10.02 10.63
C LYS A 264 27.51 -10.57 9.26
N ASP A 265 27.79 -11.87 9.17
CA ASP A 265 28.30 -12.46 7.93
C ASP A 265 27.23 -12.47 6.84
N LEU A 266 25.98 -12.80 7.22
CA LEU A 266 24.85 -12.74 6.32
C LEU A 266 24.55 -11.30 5.89
N LEU A 267 24.61 -10.32 6.79
CA LEU A 267 24.41 -8.91 6.44
C LEU A 267 25.55 -8.34 5.58
N MET A 268 26.79 -8.80 5.73
CA MET A 268 27.88 -8.43 4.83
C MET A 268 27.71 -9.05 3.43
N ALA A 269 27.18 -10.28 3.34
CA ALA A 269 26.77 -10.85 2.05
C ALA A 269 25.58 -10.09 1.44
N ALA A 270 24.64 -9.60 2.26
CA ALA A 270 23.55 -8.73 1.80
C ALA A 270 24.06 -7.36 1.33
N TRP A 271 25.09 -6.81 1.98
CA TRP A 271 25.77 -5.59 1.52
C TRP A 271 26.48 -5.79 0.18
N GLN A 272 27.15 -6.94 -0.02
CA GLN A 272 27.71 -7.32 -1.33
C GLN A 272 26.62 -7.42 -2.42
N ALA A 273 25.42 -7.84 -2.06
CA ALA A 273 24.28 -7.87 -2.98
C ALA A 273 23.65 -6.48 -3.25
N SER A 274 24.02 -5.47 -2.46
CA SER A 274 23.47 -4.10 -2.51
C SER A 274 24.26 -3.17 -3.43
N SER A 275 23.63 -2.09 -3.88
CA SER A 275 24.34 -0.96 -4.47
C SER A 275 25.37 -0.39 -3.47
N PRO A 276 26.62 -0.09 -3.88
CA PRO A 276 27.07 0.14 -5.26
C PRO A 276 27.49 -1.10 -6.06
N HIS A 277 27.53 -2.28 -5.44
CA HIS A 277 27.97 -3.51 -6.12
C HIS A 277 27.03 -3.93 -7.25
N HIS A 278 27.58 -4.63 -8.23
CA HIS A 278 26.81 -5.17 -9.34
C HIS A 278 26.04 -6.42 -8.92
N GLY A 279 24.83 -6.59 -9.46
CA GLY A 279 23.98 -7.72 -9.13
C GLY A 279 22.51 -7.32 -9.01
N PRO A 280 21.66 -8.21 -8.49
CA PRO A 280 20.22 -8.03 -8.46
C PRO A 280 19.77 -6.85 -7.58
N GLY A 281 20.54 -6.41 -6.59
CA GLY A 281 20.20 -5.27 -5.73
C GLY A 281 20.76 -3.92 -6.19
N ARG A 282 21.43 -3.87 -7.34
CA ARG A 282 22.03 -2.63 -7.86
C ARG A 282 20.99 -1.56 -8.25
N ASP A 283 19.78 -2.00 -8.59
CA ASP A 283 18.59 -1.20 -8.88
C ASP A 283 17.97 -0.58 -7.61
N ASN A 284 18.36 -1.04 -6.42
CA ASN A 284 17.90 -0.54 -5.12
C ASN A 284 18.94 0.38 -4.46
N LYS A 285 19.34 1.43 -5.17
CA LYS A 285 20.36 2.37 -4.71
C LYS A 285 19.85 3.25 -3.57
N VAL A 286 20.61 3.29 -2.47
CA VAL A 286 20.45 4.26 -1.38
C VAL A 286 21.63 5.26 -1.41
N GLY A 287 21.34 6.55 -1.28
CA GLY A 287 22.37 7.61 -1.25
C GLY A 287 23.07 7.66 0.10
N LYS A 288 24.26 8.28 0.14
CA LYS A 288 25.02 8.44 1.39
C LYS A 288 24.27 9.34 2.37
N GLU A 289 23.52 10.30 1.85
CA GLU A 289 22.61 11.17 2.56
C GLU A 289 21.55 10.36 3.30
N GLU A 290 20.83 9.48 2.60
CA GLU A 290 19.81 8.65 3.24
C GLU A 290 20.41 7.58 4.15
N MET A 291 21.62 7.06 3.83
CA MET A 291 22.34 6.14 4.72
C MET A 291 22.67 6.80 6.06
N LEU A 292 23.22 8.01 6.04
CA LEU A 292 23.55 8.77 7.25
C LEU A 292 22.31 9.33 7.94
N GLY A 293 21.29 9.74 7.19
CA GLY A 293 19.99 10.14 7.71
C GLY A 293 19.30 8.98 8.45
N MET A 294 19.37 7.76 7.91
CA MET A 294 18.85 6.57 8.59
C MET A 294 19.63 6.26 9.88
N LEU A 295 20.95 6.41 9.88
CA LEU A 295 21.77 6.27 11.08
C LEU A 295 21.35 7.29 12.15
N ALA A 296 21.23 8.57 11.77
CA ALA A 296 20.79 9.64 12.67
C ALA A 296 19.38 9.38 13.22
N ALA A 297 18.47 8.80 12.42
CA ALA A 297 17.14 8.43 12.87
C ALA A 297 17.18 7.35 13.97
N VAL A 298 18.06 6.36 13.84
CA VAL A 298 18.28 5.33 14.87
C VAL A 298 18.94 5.92 16.12
N GLU A 299 19.89 6.85 15.97
CA GLU A 299 20.47 7.58 17.10
C GLU A 299 19.40 8.37 17.86
N ALA A 300 18.61 9.17 17.15
CA ALA A 300 17.51 9.93 17.73
C ALA A 300 16.48 9.03 18.41
N TRP A 301 16.18 7.85 17.84
CA TRP A 301 15.28 6.87 18.45
C TRP A 301 15.72 6.48 19.88
N THR A 302 17.03 6.41 20.15
CA THR A 302 17.55 6.05 21.47
C THR A 302 17.43 7.16 22.52
N THR A 303 17.20 8.41 22.10
CA THR A 303 17.15 9.59 22.98
C THR A 303 15.82 10.32 22.98
N ARG A 304 14.91 9.99 22.05
CA ARG A 304 13.55 10.55 21.97
C ARG A 304 12.75 10.25 23.23
N ASP A 305 12.01 11.24 23.71
CA ASP A 305 11.00 11.03 24.74
C ASP A 305 9.70 10.52 24.09
N HIS A 306 9.67 9.20 23.85
CA HIS A 306 8.53 8.51 23.26
C HIS A 306 7.25 8.69 24.07
N GLN A 307 7.35 8.87 25.40
CA GLN A 307 6.20 9.07 26.27
C GLN A 307 5.63 10.49 26.13
N ALA A 308 6.48 11.51 26.01
CA ALA A 308 6.04 12.87 25.72
C ALA A 308 5.43 12.99 24.32
N GLU A 309 5.98 12.28 23.32
CA GLU A 309 5.38 12.19 21.98
C GLU A 309 3.99 11.55 22.04
N TRP A 310 3.86 10.44 22.77
CA TRP A 310 2.56 9.79 23.00
C TRP A 310 1.55 10.71 23.69
N ASN A 311 1.97 11.45 24.72
CA ASN A 311 1.11 12.40 25.43
C ASN A 311 0.68 13.56 24.52
N THR A 312 1.58 14.02 23.64
CA THR A 312 1.27 15.03 22.62
C THR A 312 0.18 14.53 21.67
N TRP A 313 0.33 13.30 21.16
CA TRP A 313 -0.69 12.66 20.33
C TRP A 313 -2.04 12.57 21.02
N LEU A 314 -2.07 12.12 22.28
CA LEU A 314 -3.32 12.07 23.06
C LEU A 314 -3.96 13.45 23.19
N SER A 315 -3.17 14.50 23.48
CA SER A 315 -3.69 15.87 23.58
C SER A 315 -4.34 16.36 22.29
N TRP A 316 -3.78 16.02 21.12
CA TRP A 316 -4.34 16.38 19.82
C TRP A 316 -5.64 15.63 19.53
N LEU A 317 -5.70 14.34 19.89
CA LEU A 317 -6.91 13.55 19.78
C LEU A 317 -8.02 14.08 20.71
N ASP A 318 -7.66 14.47 21.94
CA ASP A 318 -8.60 15.07 22.90
C ASP A 318 -9.16 16.40 22.40
N GLU A 319 -8.34 17.26 21.80
CA GLU A 319 -8.79 18.52 21.18
C GLU A 319 -9.83 18.27 20.07
N ILE A 320 -9.54 17.32 19.17
CA ILE A 320 -10.45 16.93 18.08
C ILE A 320 -11.75 16.35 18.66
N ALA A 321 -11.63 15.41 19.60
CA ALA A 321 -12.77 14.76 20.24
C ALA A 321 -13.68 15.77 20.94
N ALA A 322 -13.11 16.68 21.73
CA ALA A 322 -13.85 17.71 22.46
C ALA A 322 -14.62 18.66 21.52
N LYS A 323 -14.11 18.91 20.31
CA LYS A 323 -14.80 19.74 19.32
C LYS A 323 -15.95 18.99 18.65
N VAL A 324 -15.73 17.77 18.18
CA VAL A 324 -16.76 17.02 17.42
C VAL A 324 -17.89 16.50 18.29
N LYS A 325 -17.64 16.21 19.58
CA LYS A 325 -18.68 15.83 20.57
C LYS A 325 -19.76 16.90 20.79
N LYS A 326 -19.57 18.11 20.29
CA LYS A 326 -20.59 19.18 20.31
C LYS A 326 -21.69 18.98 19.28
N VAL A 327 -21.52 18.04 18.34
CA VAL A 327 -22.55 17.64 17.38
C VAL A 327 -23.35 16.48 18.00
N ASP A 328 -24.67 16.65 18.06
CA ASP A 328 -25.58 15.63 18.58
C ASP A 328 -25.46 14.32 17.78
N GLY A 329 -25.47 13.18 18.46
CA GLY A 329 -25.35 11.85 17.83
C GLY A 329 -23.91 11.36 17.60
N ILE A 330 -22.88 12.18 17.88
CA ILE A 330 -21.48 11.76 17.80
C ILE A 330 -21.00 11.12 19.10
N THR A 331 -20.35 9.96 18.96
CA THR A 331 -19.56 9.34 20.03
C THR A 331 -18.10 9.27 19.62
N THR A 332 -17.19 9.28 20.60
CA THR A 332 -15.76 9.10 20.32
C THR A 332 -15.11 8.17 21.32
N GLU A 333 -14.10 7.44 20.85
CA GLU A 333 -13.33 6.45 21.61
C GLU A 333 -11.87 6.51 21.17
N VAL A 334 -10.93 6.36 22.11
CA VAL A 334 -9.50 6.28 21.77
C VAL A 334 -8.99 4.87 22.07
N THR A 335 -8.52 4.18 21.03
CA THR A 335 -7.85 2.89 21.18
C THR A 335 -6.35 3.09 21.31
N LYS A 336 -5.72 2.37 22.24
CA LYS A 336 -4.28 2.46 22.56
C LYS A 336 -3.65 1.08 22.33
N PRO A 337 -3.02 0.84 21.17
CA PRO A 337 -2.42 -0.47 20.90
C PRO A 337 -1.23 -0.75 21.84
N GLU A 338 -1.12 -1.99 22.31
CA GLU A 338 -0.01 -2.43 23.18
C GLU A 338 1.14 -3.07 22.40
N GLY A 339 0.87 -3.57 21.19
CA GLY A 339 1.86 -4.18 20.30
C GLY A 339 2.88 -3.19 19.72
N LEU A 340 3.81 -3.71 18.91
CA LEU A 340 4.85 -2.91 18.26
C LEU A 340 4.42 -2.40 16.88
N SER A 341 3.59 -3.18 16.17
CA SER A 341 3.08 -2.83 14.85
C SER A 341 2.18 -1.59 14.86
N ASN A 342 2.52 -0.60 14.03
CA ASN A 342 1.79 0.66 13.82
C ASN A 342 1.38 1.33 15.15
N ARG A 343 2.30 1.37 16.13
CA ARG A 343 2.02 1.80 17.51
C ARG A 343 1.72 3.30 17.61
N ALA A 344 0.44 3.65 17.52
CA ALA A 344 -0.07 5.00 17.78
C ALA A 344 -1.50 4.93 18.34
N PRO A 345 -1.93 5.85 19.21
CA PRO A 345 -3.32 5.91 19.63
C PRO A 345 -4.19 6.31 18.43
N VAL A 346 -5.41 5.79 18.36
CA VAL A 346 -6.35 6.10 17.28
C VAL A 346 -7.64 6.62 17.88
N LEU A 347 -8.08 7.80 17.44
CA LEU A 347 -9.40 8.32 17.76
C LEU A 347 -10.41 7.78 16.74
N HIS A 348 -11.39 7.06 17.24
CA HIS A 348 -12.59 6.65 16.51
C HIS A 348 -13.70 7.66 16.77
N ILE A 349 -14.25 8.23 15.70
CA ILE A 349 -15.44 9.10 15.75
C ILE A 349 -16.56 8.33 15.07
N LYS A 350 -17.63 8.02 15.80
CA LYS A 350 -18.71 7.12 15.39
C LYS A 350 -20.05 7.84 15.46
N TRP A 351 -20.92 7.58 14.50
CA TRP A 351 -22.30 8.08 14.48
C TRP A 351 -23.20 7.15 13.66
N ASP A 352 -24.50 7.37 13.81
CA ASP A 352 -25.52 6.75 12.96
C ASP A 352 -25.68 7.54 11.65
N PRO A 353 -25.40 6.94 10.47
CA PRO A 353 -25.55 7.63 9.19
C PRO A 353 -26.99 8.06 8.92
N ASP A 354 -28.00 7.41 9.50
CA ASP A 354 -29.42 7.80 9.34
C ASP A 354 -29.76 9.04 10.17
N THR A 355 -28.98 9.34 11.20
CA THR A 355 -29.16 10.53 12.04
C THR A 355 -28.47 11.77 11.45
N LEU A 356 -27.25 11.63 10.92
CA LEU A 356 -26.49 12.76 10.34
C LEU A 356 -26.59 12.86 8.81
N HIS A 357 -27.22 11.88 8.17
CA HIS A 357 -27.39 11.75 6.71
C HIS A 357 -26.07 11.91 5.94
N ILE A 358 -25.02 11.29 6.45
CA ILE A 358 -23.70 11.22 5.82
C ILE A 358 -22.93 10.02 6.37
N THR A 359 -22.23 9.32 5.49
CA THR A 359 -21.35 8.19 5.83
C THR A 359 -19.93 8.65 6.13
N GLY A 360 -19.16 7.83 6.83
CA GLY A 360 -17.73 8.07 7.07
C GLY A 360 -16.93 8.15 5.77
N GLU A 361 -17.26 7.34 4.78
CA GLU A 361 -16.63 7.36 3.46
C GLU A 361 -16.87 8.68 2.72
N GLU A 362 -18.07 9.24 2.80
CA GLU A 362 -18.36 10.57 2.25
C GLU A 362 -17.61 11.68 2.99
N VAL A 363 -17.49 11.60 4.31
CA VAL A 363 -16.64 12.54 5.09
C VAL A 363 -15.17 12.41 4.66
N ALA A 364 -14.67 11.18 4.49
CA ALA A 364 -13.30 10.94 4.02
C ALA A 364 -13.07 11.47 2.60
N GLU A 365 -14.01 11.27 1.69
CA GLU A 365 -13.91 11.81 0.33
C GLU A 365 -13.96 13.35 0.34
N GLU A 366 -14.86 13.96 1.13
CA GLU A 366 -14.96 15.41 1.22
C GLU A 366 -13.69 16.05 1.79
N THR A 367 -13.11 15.43 2.82
CA THR A 367 -11.85 15.89 3.43
C THR A 367 -10.64 15.63 2.53
N ALA A 368 -10.65 14.56 1.72
CA ALA A 368 -9.56 14.24 0.80
C ALA A 368 -9.53 15.15 -0.44
N ARG A 369 -10.68 15.67 -0.89
CA ARG A 369 -10.82 16.43 -2.15
C ARG A 369 -10.86 17.95 -1.99
N LYS A 370 -11.35 18.46 -0.85
CA LYS A 370 -11.52 19.91 -0.64
C LYS A 370 -10.47 20.46 0.31
N LYS A 371 -10.00 21.70 0.07
CA LYS A 371 -9.01 22.36 0.92
C LYS A 371 -9.62 22.79 2.27
N PRO A 372 -8.88 22.70 3.39
CA PRO A 372 -7.60 21.99 3.54
C PRO A 372 -7.79 20.47 3.42
N ARG A 373 -6.91 19.81 2.66
CA ARG A 373 -7.00 18.37 2.42
C ARG A 373 -6.54 17.60 3.65
N ILE A 374 -7.34 16.64 4.10
CA ILE A 374 -7.05 15.76 5.23
C ILE A 374 -7.27 14.31 4.79
N ALA A 375 -6.28 13.46 4.99
CA ALA A 375 -6.42 12.03 4.75
C ALA A 375 -6.80 11.31 6.05
N ILE A 376 -7.98 10.69 6.07
CA ILE A 376 -8.51 9.93 7.21
C ILE A 376 -8.90 8.52 6.77
N GLY A 377 -8.98 7.60 7.74
CA GLY A 377 -9.63 6.31 7.53
C GLY A 377 -11.13 6.42 7.75
N ALA A 378 -11.93 5.66 7.00
CA ALA A 378 -13.37 5.58 7.18
C ALA A 378 -13.86 4.14 7.06
N ARG A 379 -14.98 3.86 7.70
CA ARG A 379 -15.68 2.57 7.60
C ARG A 379 -17.15 2.72 7.97
N THR A 380 -18.02 2.27 7.07
CA THR A 380 -19.42 1.96 7.36
C THR A 380 -19.60 0.46 7.62
N ALA A 381 -20.41 0.13 8.63
CA ALA A 381 -20.81 -1.22 9.00
C ALA A 381 -22.31 -1.25 9.35
N GLU A 382 -22.88 -2.43 9.60
CA GLU A 382 -24.30 -2.58 9.93
C GLU A 382 -24.74 -1.74 11.15
N ASN A 383 -23.84 -1.55 12.12
CA ASN A 383 -24.14 -0.82 13.37
C ASN A 383 -23.69 0.66 13.33
N GLY A 384 -23.63 1.26 12.14
CA GLY A 384 -23.31 2.66 11.95
C GLY A 384 -21.99 2.90 11.20
N THR A 385 -21.55 4.15 11.21
CA THR A 385 -20.39 4.59 10.44
C THR A 385 -19.35 5.29 11.31
N SER A 386 -18.11 5.34 10.82
CA SER A 386 -16.99 5.87 11.57
C SER A 386 -15.89 6.46 10.70
N ILE A 387 -15.14 7.39 11.28
CA ILE A 387 -13.83 7.84 10.81
C ILE A 387 -12.76 7.65 11.88
N ASN A 388 -11.53 7.43 11.45
CA ASN A 388 -10.37 7.19 12.31
C ASN A 388 -9.32 8.28 12.09
N ILE A 389 -8.80 8.82 13.20
CA ILE A 389 -7.71 9.80 13.22
C ILE A 389 -6.50 9.17 13.90
N THR A 390 -5.43 8.97 13.14
CA THR A 390 -4.11 8.56 13.63
C THR A 390 -3.20 9.79 13.71
N PRO A 391 -2.73 10.19 14.90
CA PRO A 391 -2.04 11.46 15.11
C PRO A 391 -0.54 11.40 14.83
N SER A 392 0.05 10.22 14.61
CA SER A 392 1.50 10.02 14.56
C SER A 392 2.21 10.81 13.46
N GLN A 393 1.49 11.23 12.41
CA GLN A 393 2.01 12.04 11.30
C GLN A 393 1.44 13.46 11.25
N MET A 394 0.67 13.85 12.26
CA MET A 394 0.20 15.22 12.40
C MET A 394 1.32 16.14 12.89
N ARG A 395 1.28 17.39 12.45
CA ARG A 395 2.21 18.44 12.90
C ARG A 395 1.53 19.40 13.89
N PRO A 396 2.29 20.16 14.69
CA PRO A 396 1.75 21.22 15.53
C PRO A 396 0.76 22.12 14.76
N GLY A 397 -0.40 22.39 15.37
CA GLY A 397 -1.48 23.15 14.76
C GLY A 397 -2.44 22.35 13.86
N ASN A 398 -2.08 21.13 13.43
CA ASN A 398 -2.99 20.31 12.61
C ASN A 398 -4.24 19.88 13.38
N ALA A 399 -4.13 19.61 14.68
CA ALA A 399 -5.27 19.19 15.52
C ALA A 399 -6.45 20.15 15.42
N LYS A 400 -6.18 21.45 15.57
CA LYS A 400 -7.18 22.51 15.40
C LYS A 400 -7.83 22.51 14.01
N VAL A 401 -7.02 22.42 12.95
CA VAL A 401 -7.52 22.44 11.55
C VAL A 401 -8.43 21.23 11.30
N VAL A 402 -8.00 20.05 11.76
CA VAL A 402 -8.78 18.81 11.65
C VAL A 402 -10.07 18.92 12.46
N ALA A 403 -10.00 19.37 13.71
CA ALA A 403 -11.16 19.56 14.58
C ALA A 403 -12.21 20.50 13.96
N ASP A 404 -11.78 21.66 13.48
CA ASP A 404 -12.67 22.66 12.87
C ASP A 404 -13.25 22.16 11.53
N ARG A 405 -12.46 21.46 10.70
CA ARG A 405 -12.93 20.89 9.43
C ARG A 405 -13.96 19.79 9.65
N LEU A 406 -13.69 18.84 10.53
CA LEU A 406 -14.61 17.74 10.84
C LEU A 406 -15.90 18.27 11.48
N PHE A 407 -15.79 19.16 12.47
CA PHE A 407 -16.97 19.81 13.05
C PHE A 407 -17.80 20.55 12.01
N GLY A 408 -17.15 21.30 11.11
CA GLY A 408 -17.82 22.03 10.04
C GLY A 408 -18.53 21.13 9.01
N ILE A 409 -18.08 19.89 8.81
CA ILE A 409 -18.78 18.91 7.98
C ILE A 409 -19.93 18.29 8.78
N LEU A 410 -19.63 17.76 9.97
CA LEU A 410 -20.58 16.95 10.75
C LEU A 410 -21.74 17.78 11.33
N SER A 411 -21.55 19.09 11.54
CA SER A 411 -22.62 19.99 12.01
C SER A 411 -23.58 20.48 10.91
N GLN A 412 -23.32 20.16 9.64
CA GLN A 412 -24.21 20.58 8.56
C GLN A 412 -25.55 19.86 8.65
N LYS A 413 -26.63 20.62 8.52
CA LYS A 413 -27.97 20.05 8.34
C LYS A 413 -28.06 19.48 6.93
N ARG A 414 -28.36 18.19 6.86
CA ARG A 414 -28.59 17.44 5.63
C ARG A 414 -30.02 16.95 5.62
N SER A 415 -30.56 16.72 4.42
CA SER A 415 -31.77 15.93 4.27
C SER A 415 -31.39 14.45 4.21
N PRO A 416 -32.28 13.54 4.62
CA PRO A 416 -32.06 12.11 4.42
C PRO A 416 -31.67 11.83 2.97
N SER A 417 -30.53 11.15 2.79
CA SER A 417 -30.25 10.48 1.52
C SER A 417 -31.26 9.34 1.37
N SER A 418 -31.85 9.21 0.19
CA SER A 418 -32.67 8.04 -0.11
C SER A 418 -31.75 6.90 -0.54
N ASP A 419 -31.92 5.73 0.07
CA ASP A 419 -31.34 4.48 -0.44
C ASP A 419 -32.14 3.93 -1.63
N GLU A 420 -33.25 4.59 -2.00
CA GLU A 420 -34.00 4.24 -3.22
C GLU A 420 -33.17 4.60 -4.45
N MET A 421 -32.55 3.57 -5.01
CA MET A 421 -31.94 3.66 -6.32
C MET A 421 -33.00 3.89 -7.40
N ALA A 422 -32.76 4.86 -8.29
CA ALA A 422 -33.58 5.00 -9.49
C ALA A 422 -33.62 3.68 -10.28
N PRO A 423 -34.79 3.22 -10.77
CA PRO A 423 -34.88 1.99 -11.52
C PRO A 423 -33.90 1.96 -12.70
N ALA A 424 -33.18 0.85 -12.86
CA ALA A 424 -32.29 0.66 -13.99
C ALA A 424 -33.03 0.89 -15.32
N LYS A 425 -32.48 1.77 -16.18
CA LYS A 425 -33.02 2.09 -17.51
C LYS A 425 -32.85 0.98 -18.53
N GLY A 426 -32.08 -0.07 -18.21
CA GLY A 426 -31.86 -1.21 -19.09
C GLY A 426 -31.41 -2.45 -18.31
N ASN A 427 -31.56 -3.61 -18.96
CA ASN A 427 -31.17 -4.90 -18.39
C ASN A 427 -29.70 -5.21 -18.74
N VAL A 428 -28.84 -5.35 -17.74
CA VAL A 428 -27.41 -5.70 -17.91
C VAL A 428 -27.17 -7.21 -17.94
N SER A 429 -28.19 -8.05 -17.73
CA SER A 429 -28.05 -9.50 -17.73
C SER A 429 -27.55 -10.04 -19.05
N GLY A 430 -26.67 -11.02 -19.01
CA GLY A 430 -26.13 -11.71 -20.17
C GLY A 430 -24.61 -11.69 -20.21
N ARG A 431 -24.09 -12.09 -21.36
CA ARG A 431 -22.66 -12.16 -21.63
C ARG A 431 -22.18 -10.87 -22.28
N TRP A 432 -21.04 -10.39 -21.82
CA TRP A 432 -20.35 -9.23 -22.36
C TRP A 432 -18.92 -9.59 -22.72
N ASP A 433 -18.50 -9.26 -23.93
CA ASP A 433 -17.09 -9.23 -24.29
C ASP A 433 -16.56 -7.83 -23.93
N VAL A 434 -15.56 -7.78 -23.06
CA VAL A 434 -15.08 -6.56 -22.39
C VAL A 434 -13.68 -6.26 -22.87
N GLU A 435 -13.49 -5.12 -23.52
CA GLU A 435 -12.18 -4.60 -23.85
C GLU A 435 -11.70 -3.68 -22.73
N MET A 436 -10.58 -4.02 -22.12
CA MET A 436 -9.88 -3.21 -21.14
C MET A 436 -8.81 -2.38 -21.84
N ASP A 437 -8.79 -1.06 -21.60
CA ASP A 437 -7.77 -0.15 -22.11
C ASP A 437 -6.84 0.27 -20.96
N PHE A 438 -5.65 -0.31 -20.94
CA PHE A 438 -4.54 0.10 -20.08
C PHE A 438 -3.67 1.15 -20.78
N PHE A 439 -2.66 1.70 -20.07
CA PHE A 439 -1.83 2.79 -20.59
C PHE A 439 -1.12 2.48 -21.92
N THR A 440 -0.69 1.23 -22.12
CA THR A 440 0.12 0.83 -23.29
C THR A 440 -0.37 -0.45 -23.96
N SER A 441 -1.50 -1.01 -23.52
CA SER A 441 -2.02 -2.27 -24.03
C SER A 441 -3.53 -2.36 -23.83
N LYS A 442 -4.12 -3.34 -24.51
CA LYS A 442 -5.51 -3.74 -24.30
C LYS A 442 -5.55 -5.18 -23.81
N SER A 443 -6.60 -5.54 -23.08
CA SER A 443 -6.91 -6.93 -22.73
C SER A 443 -8.39 -7.25 -23.02
N GLU A 444 -8.67 -8.51 -23.34
CA GLU A 444 -10.02 -9.05 -23.51
C GLU A 444 -10.47 -9.77 -22.24
N HIS A 445 -11.47 -9.19 -21.58
CA HIS A 445 -12.15 -9.74 -20.42
C HIS A 445 -13.57 -10.17 -20.81
N LYS A 446 -14.28 -10.85 -19.91
CA LYS A 446 -15.71 -11.15 -20.06
C LYS A 446 -16.48 -10.93 -18.79
N PHE A 447 -17.71 -10.44 -18.93
CA PHE A 447 -18.70 -10.48 -17.85
C PHE A 447 -19.81 -11.46 -18.19
N PHE A 448 -20.24 -12.19 -17.17
CA PHE A 448 -21.46 -12.98 -17.18
C PHE A 448 -22.33 -12.46 -16.06
N LEU A 449 -23.32 -11.63 -16.39
CA LEU A 449 -24.11 -10.88 -15.43
C LEU A 449 -25.53 -11.41 -15.34
N GLU A 450 -26.06 -11.39 -14.13
CA GLU A 450 -27.47 -11.57 -13.80
C GLU A 450 -27.93 -10.34 -13.03
N GLN A 451 -29.07 -9.78 -13.44
CA GLN A 451 -29.67 -8.62 -12.78
C GLN A 451 -31.00 -9.01 -12.13
N ASP A 452 -31.17 -8.57 -10.88
CA ASP A 452 -32.43 -8.64 -10.13
C ASP A 452 -32.76 -7.24 -9.59
N GLY A 453 -33.79 -6.62 -10.17
CA GLY A 453 -34.08 -5.20 -9.94
C GLY A 453 -32.87 -4.31 -10.28
N ASN A 454 -32.34 -3.61 -9.29
CA ASN A 454 -31.15 -2.77 -9.45
C ASN A 454 -29.84 -3.50 -9.08
N TRP A 455 -29.89 -4.73 -8.58
CA TRP A 455 -28.72 -5.48 -8.13
C TRP A 455 -28.16 -6.36 -9.24
N VAL A 456 -26.85 -6.46 -9.29
CA VAL A 456 -26.12 -7.23 -10.31
C VAL A 456 -25.17 -8.21 -9.63
N LYS A 457 -25.16 -9.45 -10.10
CA LYS A 457 -24.21 -10.49 -9.68
C LYS A 457 -23.72 -11.30 -10.87
N GLY A 458 -22.68 -12.09 -10.70
CA GLY A 458 -22.23 -13.06 -11.68
C GLY A 458 -20.74 -13.33 -11.64
N SER A 459 -20.10 -13.48 -12.80
CA SER A 459 -18.65 -13.68 -12.89
C SER A 459 -17.95 -12.70 -13.85
N HIS A 460 -16.72 -12.37 -13.50
CA HIS A 460 -15.77 -11.62 -14.30
C HIS A 460 -14.58 -12.53 -14.62
N GLN A 461 -14.39 -12.79 -15.91
CA GLN A 461 -13.19 -13.44 -16.43
C GLN A 461 -12.18 -12.37 -16.83
N SER A 462 -11.08 -12.27 -16.10
CA SER A 462 -9.90 -11.46 -16.44
C SER A 462 -8.81 -12.33 -17.07
N ASP A 463 -7.64 -11.74 -17.37
CA ASP A 463 -6.51 -12.41 -18.04
C ASP A 463 -6.18 -13.81 -17.52
N PHE A 464 -6.09 -13.98 -16.20
CA PHE A 464 -5.54 -15.18 -15.57
C PHE A 464 -6.54 -15.95 -14.71
N SER A 465 -7.77 -15.47 -14.56
CA SER A 465 -8.73 -16.03 -13.61
C SER A 465 -10.17 -15.67 -13.93
N THR A 466 -11.08 -16.40 -13.28
CA THR A 466 -12.49 -16.01 -13.16
C THR A 466 -12.79 -15.78 -11.69
N GLN A 467 -13.45 -14.66 -11.41
CA GLN A 467 -13.80 -14.23 -10.05
C GLN A 467 -15.26 -13.79 -10.01
N GLU A 468 -15.86 -13.84 -8.82
CA GLU A 468 -17.19 -13.27 -8.60
C GLU A 468 -17.18 -11.76 -8.88
N ILE A 469 -18.25 -11.30 -9.51
CA ILE A 469 -18.55 -9.88 -9.71
C ILE A 469 -19.90 -9.58 -9.08
N ALA A 470 -19.98 -8.48 -8.35
CA ALA A 470 -21.20 -7.99 -7.73
C ALA A 470 -21.29 -6.47 -7.93
N GLY A 471 -22.49 -5.93 -7.98
CA GLY A 471 -22.67 -4.51 -8.25
C GLY A 471 -24.13 -4.10 -8.33
N MET A 472 -24.34 -2.97 -8.97
CA MET A 472 -25.64 -2.30 -9.02
C MET A 472 -25.80 -1.54 -10.35
N ALA A 473 -27.04 -1.35 -10.77
CA ALA A 473 -27.44 -0.51 -11.89
C ALA A 473 -28.50 0.51 -11.43
N GLU A 474 -28.23 1.80 -11.64
CA GLU A 474 -29.10 2.91 -11.27
C GLU A 474 -29.27 3.86 -12.45
N GLY A 475 -30.51 4.00 -12.95
CA GLY A 475 -30.72 4.70 -14.20
C GLY A 475 -29.88 4.07 -15.33
N ASP A 476 -29.03 4.85 -16.00
CA ASP A 476 -28.06 4.37 -16.99
C ASP A 476 -26.67 4.05 -16.41
N GLU A 477 -26.43 4.29 -15.13
CA GLU A 477 -25.14 3.99 -14.50
C GLU A 477 -25.05 2.56 -14.01
N VAL A 478 -23.89 1.93 -14.20
CA VAL A 478 -23.60 0.58 -13.74
C VAL A 478 -22.27 0.62 -12.98
N LYS A 479 -22.30 0.14 -11.72
CA LYS A 479 -21.12 0.03 -10.87
C LYS A 479 -20.92 -1.43 -10.51
N LEU A 480 -19.76 -1.99 -10.84
CA LEU A 480 -19.45 -3.40 -10.58
C LEU A 480 -18.13 -3.51 -9.84
N ARG A 481 -18.03 -4.53 -8.99
CA ARG A 481 -16.82 -4.85 -8.24
C ARG A 481 -16.49 -6.33 -8.36
N SER A 482 -15.24 -6.63 -8.63
CA SER A 482 -14.68 -7.99 -8.57
C SER A 482 -13.28 -7.96 -8.01
N ARG A 483 -12.76 -9.09 -7.56
CA ARG A 483 -11.41 -9.17 -6.96
C ARG A 483 -10.62 -10.35 -7.53
N TYR A 484 -9.58 -10.02 -8.30
CA TYR A 484 -8.53 -10.95 -8.67
C TYR A 484 -7.66 -11.24 -7.44
N ARG A 485 -7.25 -12.49 -7.26
CA ARG A 485 -6.38 -12.93 -6.17
C ARG A 485 -5.20 -13.70 -6.73
N ALA A 486 -4.01 -13.42 -6.20
CA ALA A 486 -2.79 -14.17 -6.42
C ALA A 486 -2.12 -14.46 -5.06
N PRO A 487 -1.19 -15.41 -4.96
CA PRO A 487 -0.47 -15.66 -3.71
C PRO A 487 0.21 -14.38 -3.20
N GLY A 488 -0.19 -13.91 -2.01
CA GLY A 488 0.33 -12.68 -1.39
C GLY A 488 -0.21 -11.36 -1.97
N ASP A 489 -1.11 -11.39 -2.97
CA ASP A 489 -1.51 -10.19 -3.72
C ASP A 489 -2.96 -10.26 -4.23
N GLY A 490 -3.50 -9.15 -4.71
CA GLY A 490 -4.77 -9.12 -5.40
C GLY A 490 -5.16 -7.74 -5.91
N ILE A 491 -5.92 -7.74 -7.00
CA ILE A 491 -6.40 -6.50 -7.63
C ILE A 491 -7.91 -6.45 -7.48
N THR A 492 -8.41 -5.38 -6.88
CA THR A 492 -9.85 -5.12 -6.85
C THR A 492 -10.21 -4.20 -8.01
N TYR A 493 -11.09 -4.69 -8.88
CA TYR A 493 -11.62 -3.92 -10.00
C TYR A 493 -12.90 -3.22 -9.55
N TRP A 494 -12.92 -1.89 -9.64
CA TRP A 494 -14.10 -1.07 -9.39
C TRP A 494 -14.53 -0.42 -10.70
N PHE A 495 -15.43 -1.08 -11.41
CA PHE A 495 -16.00 -0.59 -12.66
C PHE A 495 -17.06 0.47 -12.36
N SER A 496 -17.01 1.58 -13.08
CA SER A 496 -18.06 2.59 -13.14
C SER A 496 -18.25 3.00 -14.59
N GLY A 497 -19.41 2.68 -15.14
CA GLY A 497 -19.72 2.94 -16.54
C GLY A 497 -21.19 3.24 -16.78
N LYS A 498 -21.51 3.55 -18.04
CA LYS A 498 -22.87 3.85 -18.50
C LYS A 498 -23.35 2.85 -19.53
N LEU A 499 -24.59 2.38 -19.36
CA LEU A 499 -25.27 1.50 -20.29
C LEU A 499 -25.93 2.31 -21.41
N SER A 500 -25.65 1.93 -22.65
CA SER A 500 -26.29 2.48 -23.86
C SER A 500 -26.57 1.34 -24.84
N GLY A 501 -27.81 0.85 -24.86
CA GLY A 501 -28.21 -0.30 -25.65
C GLY A 501 -27.42 -1.56 -25.26
N ASP A 502 -26.66 -2.09 -26.22
CA ASP A 502 -25.80 -3.28 -26.06
C ASP A 502 -24.33 -2.93 -25.76
N THR A 503 -24.06 -1.69 -25.33
CA THR A 503 -22.73 -1.24 -24.91
C THR A 503 -22.75 -0.74 -23.48
N LEU A 504 -21.74 -1.15 -22.70
CA LEU A 504 -21.46 -0.63 -21.37
C LEU A 504 -20.02 -0.10 -21.38
N ALA A 505 -19.79 1.18 -21.12
CA ALA A 505 -18.45 1.76 -21.19
C ALA A 505 -18.18 2.74 -20.04
N GLY A 506 -16.94 2.83 -19.61
CA GLY A 506 -16.55 3.71 -18.53
C GLY A 506 -15.12 3.54 -18.04
N SER A 507 -14.93 3.77 -16.75
CA SER A 507 -13.64 3.68 -16.07
C SER A 507 -13.59 2.49 -15.12
N VAL A 508 -12.39 2.00 -14.85
CA VAL A 508 -12.13 0.94 -13.88
C VAL A 508 -11.05 1.44 -12.93
N PHE A 509 -11.42 1.67 -11.68
CA PHE A 509 -10.47 2.03 -10.64
C PHE A 509 -9.85 0.76 -10.06
N LEU A 510 -8.52 0.67 -10.11
CA LEU A 510 -7.75 -0.53 -9.70
C LEU A 510 -6.98 -0.30 -8.39
N GLY A 511 -7.40 0.68 -7.59
CA GLY A 511 -6.70 1.02 -6.34
C GLY A 511 -5.35 1.68 -6.62
N GLU A 512 -4.27 1.10 -6.10
CA GLU A 512 -2.91 1.60 -6.27
C GLU A 512 -2.37 1.45 -7.71
N TYR A 513 -3.02 0.61 -8.53
CA TYR A 513 -2.68 0.38 -9.94
C TYR A 513 -3.34 1.39 -10.91
N LEU A 514 -3.80 2.53 -10.38
CA LEU A 514 -4.41 3.64 -11.12
C LEU A 514 -5.74 3.25 -11.82
N THR A 515 -6.23 4.14 -12.69
CA THR A 515 -7.51 3.98 -13.39
C THR A 515 -7.28 3.56 -14.84
N ALA A 516 -7.97 2.50 -15.27
CA ALA A 516 -8.09 2.08 -16.66
C ALA A 516 -9.45 2.49 -17.25
N LYS A 517 -9.64 2.28 -18.55
CA LYS A 517 -10.96 2.38 -19.20
C LYS A 517 -11.43 1.00 -19.64
N PHE A 518 -12.74 0.87 -19.85
CA PHE A 518 -13.30 -0.34 -20.44
C PHE A 518 -14.46 -0.02 -21.38
N THR A 519 -14.62 -0.88 -22.39
CA THR A 519 -15.81 -0.93 -23.25
C THR A 519 -16.27 -2.38 -23.36
N ALA A 520 -17.50 -2.64 -22.96
CA ALA A 520 -18.13 -3.95 -23.01
C ALA A 520 -19.24 -3.96 -24.04
N LYS A 521 -19.26 -4.98 -24.91
CA LYS A 521 -20.33 -5.21 -25.89
C LYS A 521 -21.06 -6.49 -25.56
N ARG A 522 -22.39 -6.46 -25.60
CA ARG A 522 -23.22 -7.63 -25.35
C ARG A 522 -23.01 -8.67 -26.46
N SER A 523 -22.77 -9.90 -26.05
CA SER A 523 -22.60 -11.04 -26.96
C SER A 523 -23.90 -11.83 -27.06
N ALA A 524 -24.30 -12.19 -28.28
CA ALA A 524 -25.42 -13.12 -28.49
C ALA A 524 -24.97 -14.58 -28.33
N TYR A 525 -25.82 -15.43 -27.75
CA TYR A 525 -25.64 -16.87 -27.80
C TYR A 525 -25.81 -17.35 -29.25
N ARG A 526 -24.85 -18.15 -29.74
CA ARG A 526 -24.85 -18.66 -31.13
C ARG A 526 -25.83 -19.83 -31.37
N GLN A 527 -26.27 -20.51 -30.31
CA GLN A 527 -27.23 -21.61 -30.40
C GLN A 527 -28.61 -21.14 -29.96
N GLY A 528 -29.63 -21.52 -30.73
CA GLY A 528 -31.03 -21.26 -30.44
C GLY A 528 -31.65 -22.32 -29.52
N ASN A 529 -32.95 -22.16 -29.25
CA ASN A 529 -33.71 -23.12 -28.46
C ASN A 529 -33.97 -24.39 -29.28
N GLU A 530 -33.09 -25.39 -29.12
CA GLU A 530 -33.27 -26.71 -29.73
C GLU A 530 -33.70 -27.72 -28.66
N ARG A 531 -34.58 -28.64 -29.05
CA ARG A 531 -34.98 -29.74 -28.17
C ARG A 531 -33.78 -30.68 -27.99
N ILE A 532 -33.20 -30.68 -26.79
CA ILE A 532 -32.14 -31.63 -26.42
C ILE A 532 -32.81 -32.97 -26.11
N VAL A 533 -32.45 -34.01 -26.86
CA VAL A 533 -32.84 -35.39 -26.57
C VAL A 533 -31.67 -36.04 -25.83
N VAL A 534 -31.89 -36.41 -24.57
CA VAL A 534 -30.91 -37.18 -23.77
C VAL A 534 -31.18 -38.67 -24.03
N PRO A 535 -30.24 -39.43 -24.62
CA PRO A 535 -30.44 -40.86 -24.87
C PRO A 535 -30.66 -41.64 -23.57
N GLY A 536 -31.62 -42.56 -23.58
CA GLY A 536 -31.99 -43.38 -22.41
C GLY A 536 -31.15 -44.65 -22.21
N GLY A 537 -30.02 -44.80 -22.90
CA GLY A 537 -29.20 -46.02 -22.85
C GLY A 537 -27.74 -45.79 -23.28
N PRO A 538 -26.89 -46.83 -23.23
CA PRO A 538 -25.51 -46.81 -23.74
C PRO A 538 -25.50 -46.34 -25.21
N PRO A 539 -24.36 -45.85 -25.75
CA PRO A 539 -24.28 -45.20 -27.06
C PRO A 539 -24.49 -46.22 -28.20
N LEU A 540 -25.75 -46.61 -28.41
CA LEU A 540 -26.25 -47.37 -29.55
C LEU A 540 -27.16 -46.49 -30.43
N ALA A 541 -27.48 -45.29 -29.94
CA ALA A 541 -28.21 -44.23 -30.63
C ALA A 541 -27.72 -42.88 -30.10
N THR A 542 -26.67 -42.34 -30.72
CA THR A 542 -26.26 -40.93 -30.66
C THR A 542 -26.22 -40.40 -32.07
#